data_AF-A0A7Y9J6L9-F1
#
_entry.id   AF-A0A7Y9J6L9-F1
#
_cell.length_a   1.000
_cell.length_b   1.000
_cell.length_c   1.000
_cell.angle_alpha   90.00
_cell.angle_beta   90.00
_cell.angle_gamma   90.00
#
_symmetry.space_group_name_H-M   'P 1'
#
loop_
_entity.id
_entity.type
_entity.pdbx_description
1 polymer ?
#
loop_
_entity_poly.entity_id
_entity_poly.type
_entity_poly.pdbx_seq_one_letter_code
_entity_poly.pdbx_strand_id
1 'polypeptide(L)'
;MSDPNRSEHARVIARSVLANLESLQAEGLGAGDLGDVTAICRTLDASAVDPDSAGILVRRLRALLTAAHGLTGRTFVGWLDDIDSST
;
A
#
# COMPACT_ATOMS: atom_id res chain seq x y z
N MET A 1 -4.63 -12.42 17.51
CA MET A 1 -5.71 -11.44 17.73
C MET A 1 -5.34 -10.23 16.90
N SER A 2 -6.12 -9.90 15.89
CA SER A 2 -5.70 -8.93 14.88
C SER A 2 -5.92 -7.51 15.36
N ASP A 3 -4.90 -6.68 15.24
CA ASP A 3 -4.90 -5.33 15.76
C ASP A 3 -5.81 -4.43 14.89
N PRO A 4 -6.97 -3.95 15.39
CA PRO A 4 -7.92 -3.18 14.58
C PRO A 4 -7.33 -1.86 14.08
N ASN A 5 -6.35 -1.31 14.81
CA ASN A 5 -5.63 -0.10 14.44
C ASN A 5 -4.78 -0.32 13.17
N ARG A 6 -4.20 -1.52 13.03
CA ARG A 6 -3.37 -1.90 11.86
C ARG A 6 -4.18 -1.97 10.57
N SER A 7 -5.37 -2.55 10.64
CA SER A 7 -6.28 -2.66 9.49
C SER A 7 -6.80 -1.29 9.04
N GLU A 8 -7.13 -0.39 9.98
CA GLU A 8 -7.51 0.98 9.66
C GLU A 8 -6.33 1.74 9.03
N HIS A 9 -5.13 1.60 9.58
CA HIS A 9 -3.94 2.27 9.05
C HIS A 9 -3.64 1.82 7.60
N ALA A 10 -3.75 0.52 7.32
CA ALA A 10 -3.59 -0.01 5.97
C ALA A 10 -4.62 0.57 4.97
N ARG A 11 -5.88 0.76 5.39
CA ARG A 11 -6.93 1.41 4.57
C ARG A 11 -6.59 2.86 4.28
N VAL A 12 -6.16 3.62 5.29
CA VAL A 12 -5.76 5.01 5.12
C VAL A 12 -4.63 5.12 4.10
N ILE A 13 -3.58 4.30 4.23
CA ILE A 13 -2.46 4.30 3.28
C ILE A 13 -2.95 3.92 1.88
N ALA A 14 -3.79 2.88 1.74
CA ALA A 14 -4.32 2.45 0.46
C ALA A 14 -5.09 3.59 -0.26
N ARG A 15 -5.91 4.35 0.48
CA ARG A 15 -6.61 5.54 -0.06
C ARG A 15 -5.63 6.62 -0.49
N SER A 16 -4.60 6.89 0.30
CA SER A 16 -3.57 7.87 -0.04
C SER A 16 -2.79 7.46 -1.29
N VAL A 17 -2.45 6.18 -1.44
CA VAL A 17 -1.79 5.66 -2.66
C VAL A 17 -2.69 5.84 -3.88
N LEU A 18 -3.98 5.49 -3.78
CA LEU A 18 -4.96 5.68 -4.87
C LEU A 18 -5.08 7.15 -5.29
N ALA A 19 -5.03 8.08 -4.34
CA ALA A 19 -5.09 9.52 -4.62
C ALA A 19 -3.80 10.07 -5.27
N ASN A 20 -2.68 9.33 -5.22
CA ASN A 20 -1.37 9.77 -5.69
C ASN A 20 -0.80 8.88 -6.81
N LEU A 21 -1.66 8.12 -7.51
CA LEU A 21 -1.22 7.22 -8.60
C LEU A 21 -0.51 7.98 -9.73
N GLU A 22 -0.96 9.18 -10.07
CA GLU A 22 -0.32 10.01 -11.10
C GLU A 22 1.10 10.41 -10.71
N SER A 23 1.32 10.75 -9.44
CA SER A 23 2.65 11.05 -8.91
C SER A 23 3.54 9.81 -8.93
N LEU A 24 3.02 8.65 -8.53
CA LEU A 24 3.76 7.39 -8.58
C LEU A 24 4.15 7.00 -10.02
N GLN A 25 3.24 7.22 -10.98
CA GLN A 25 3.53 7.02 -12.40
C GLN A 25 4.64 7.95 -12.88
N ALA A 26 4.59 9.24 -12.53
CA ALA A 26 5.62 10.22 -12.86
C ALA A 26 6.98 9.88 -12.23
N GLU A 27 6.97 9.17 -11.08
CA GLU A 27 8.16 8.67 -10.39
C GLU A 27 8.73 7.36 -10.96
N GLY A 28 8.16 6.86 -12.07
CA GLY A 28 8.67 5.70 -12.80
C GLY A 28 7.98 4.38 -12.47
N LEU A 29 6.87 4.39 -11.72
CA LEU A 29 6.07 3.18 -11.51
C LEU A 29 5.48 2.72 -12.86
N GLY A 30 5.82 1.49 -13.27
CA GLY A 30 5.40 0.94 -14.56
C GLY A 30 3.87 0.81 -14.67
N ALA A 31 3.35 0.87 -15.90
CA ALA A 31 1.90 0.71 -16.14
C ALA A 31 1.35 -0.65 -15.67
N GLY A 32 2.16 -1.71 -15.73
CA GLY A 32 1.81 -3.02 -15.18
C GLY A 32 1.70 -3.00 -13.65
N ASP A 33 2.69 -2.38 -12.99
CA ASP A 33 2.72 -2.25 -11.53
C ASP A 33 1.60 -1.34 -11.01
N LEU A 34 1.23 -0.29 -11.75
CA LEU A 34 0.09 0.58 -11.43
C LEU A 34 -1.24 -0.18 -11.35
N GLY A 35 -1.46 -1.14 -12.25
CA GLY A 35 -2.65 -1.99 -12.23
C GLY A 35 -2.71 -2.84 -10.96
N ASP A 36 -1.60 -3.49 -10.63
CA ASP A 36 -1.46 -4.31 -9.42
C ASP A 36 -1.59 -3.47 -8.14
N VAL A 37 -0.94 -2.30 -8.07
CA VAL A 37 -1.06 -1.36 -6.96
C VAL A 37 -2.52 -0.92 -6.77
N THR A 38 -3.21 -0.58 -7.86
CA THR A 38 -4.62 -0.17 -7.80
C THR A 38 -5.51 -1.30 -7.27
N ALA A 39 -5.31 -2.53 -7.76
CA ALA A 39 -6.09 -3.69 -7.32
C ALA A 39 -5.87 -4.02 -5.84
N ILE A 40 -4.61 -3.96 -5.38
CA ILE A 40 -4.26 -4.17 -3.98
C ILE A 40 -4.88 -3.10 -3.09
N CYS A 41 -4.74 -1.82 -3.45
CA CYS A 41 -5.28 -0.72 -2.66
C CYS A 41 -6.82 -0.77 -2.57
N ARG A 42 -7.52 -1.11 -3.65
CA ARG A 42 -8.98 -1.31 -3.63
C ARG A 42 -9.39 -2.49 -2.74
N THR A 43 -8.59 -3.56 -2.74
CA THR A 43 -8.83 -4.70 -1.85
C THR A 43 -8.66 -4.26 -0.40
N LEU A 44 -7.54 -3.61 -0.06
CA LEU A 44 -7.27 -3.13 1.29
C LEU A 44 -8.31 -2.12 1.80
N ASP A 45 -8.82 -1.24 0.94
CA ASP A 45 -9.91 -0.29 1.26
C ASP A 45 -11.24 -0.98 1.59
N ALA A 46 -11.46 -2.22 1.11
CA ALA A 46 -12.70 -2.94 1.37
C ALA A 46 -12.86 -3.28 2.87
N SER A 47 -14.08 -3.15 3.37
CA SER A 47 -14.41 -3.32 4.80
C SER A 47 -14.17 -4.73 5.36
N ALA A 48 -13.95 -5.75 4.52
CA ALA A 48 -13.99 -7.16 4.89
C ALA A 48 -12.72 -7.96 4.56
N VAL A 49 -11.56 -7.32 4.43
CA VAL A 49 -10.28 -8.05 4.27
C VAL A 49 -9.88 -8.69 5.59
N ASP A 50 -9.63 -10.00 5.59
CA ASP A 50 -9.11 -10.66 6.77
C ASP A 50 -7.67 -10.20 7.07
N PRO A 51 -7.24 -10.24 8.34
CA PRO A 51 -6.00 -9.61 8.75
C PRO A 51 -4.73 -10.26 8.20
N ASP A 52 -4.77 -11.57 7.89
CA ASP A 52 -3.62 -12.28 7.31
C ASP A 52 -3.44 -11.88 5.84
N SER A 53 -4.55 -11.89 5.09
CA SER A 53 -4.60 -11.38 3.73
C SER A 53 -4.18 -9.91 3.65
N ALA A 54 -4.63 -9.07 4.61
CA ALA A 54 -4.22 -7.68 4.67
C ALA A 54 -2.69 -7.54 4.83
N GLY A 55 -2.08 -8.33 5.71
CA GLY A 55 -0.63 -8.35 5.90
C GLY A 55 0.14 -8.81 4.65
N ILE A 56 -0.38 -9.77 3.89
CA ILE A 56 0.20 -10.19 2.61
C ILE A 56 0.10 -9.07 1.58
N LEU A 57 -1.07 -8.43 1.47
CA LEU A 57 -1.33 -7.33 0.54
C LEU A 57 -0.45 -6.11 0.84
N VAL A 58 -0.29 -5.74 2.11
CA VAL A 58 0.62 -4.66 2.54
C VAL A 58 2.06 -4.93 2.11
N ARG A 59 2.57 -6.15 2.33
CA ARG A 59 3.92 -6.55 1.90
C ARG A 59 4.08 -6.50 0.38
N ARG A 60 3.07 -6.96 -0.37
CA ARG A 60 3.09 -6.89 -1.84
C ARG A 60 3.03 -5.45 -2.35
N LEU A 61 2.19 -4.61 -1.76
CA LEU A 61 2.08 -3.19 -2.08
C LEU A 61 3.43 -2.48 -1.87
N ARG A 62 4.09 -2.75 -0.74
CA ARG A 62 5.42 -2.22 -0.43
C ARG A 62 6.45 -2.60 -1.50
N ALA A 63 6.49 -3.87 -1.91
CA ALA A 63 7.43 -4.33 -2.93
C ALA A 63 7.22 -3.61 -4.27
N LEU A 64 5.98 -3.40 -4.68
CA LEU A 64 5.64 -2.67 -5.91
C LEU A 64 6.03 -1.19 -5.81
N LEU A 65 5.72 -0.53 -4.69
CA LEU A 65 6.03 0.89 -4.50
C LEU A 65 7.53 1.17 -4.35
N THR A 66 8.35 0.15 -4.03
CA THR A 66 9.82 0.27 -4.00
C THR A 66 10.40 0.52 -5.39
N ALA A 67 9.67 0.18 -6.46
CA ALA A 67 10.07 0.46 -7.83
C ALA A 67 9.91 1.95 -8.21
N ALA A 68 9.10 2.73 -7.48
CA ALA A 68 8.99 4.16 -7.70
C ALA A 68 10.21 4.89 -7.11
N HIS A 69 10.89 5.70 -7.94
CA HIS A 69 12.17 6.30 -7.57
C HIS A 69 12.06 7.66 -6.84
N GLY A 70 10.85 8.21 -6.71
CA GLY A 70 10.63 9.52 -6.13
C GLY A 70 10.20 9.51 -4.66
N LEU A 71 9.86 10.70 -4.17
CA LEU A 71 9.57 10.93 -2.75
C LEU A 71 8.24 10.32 -2.33
N THR A 72 7.26 10.29 -3.24
CA THR A 72 5.92 9.76 -3.00
C THR A 72 6.00 8.25 -2.73
N GLY A 73 6.67 7.50 -3.60
CA GLY A 73 6.92 6.07 -3.42
C GLY A 73 7.62 5.76 -2.10
N ARG A 74 8.71 6.48 -1.80
CA ARG A 74 9.47 6.31 -0.55
C ARG A 74 8.65 6.62 0.70
N THR A 75 7.79 7.63 0.65
CA THR A 75 6.91 8.00 1.77
C THR A 75 5.93 6.88 2.08
N PHE A 76 5.27 6.33 1.06
CA PHE A 76 4.33 5.22 1.26
C PHE A 76 5.02 3.93 1.69
N VAL A 77 6.21 3.62 1.18
CA VAL A 77 7.01 2.49 1.68
C VAL A 77 7.30 2.66 3.17
N GLY A 78 7.71 3.86 3.61
CA GLY A 78 7.95 4.15 5.03
C GLY A 78 6.71 3.95 5.90
N TRP A 79 5.53 4.38 5.45
CA TRP A 79 4.28 4.16 6.18
C TRP A 79 3.90 2.67 6.24
N LEU A 80 4.15 1.90 5.18
CA LEU A 80 3.90 0.45 5.17
C LEU A 80 4.90 -0.32 6.05
N ASP A 81 6.14 0.14 6.17
CA ASP A 81 7.14 -0.43 7.08
C ASP A 81 6.76 -0.23 8.57
N ASP A 82 6.13 0.89 8.93
CA ASP A 82 5.61 1.15 10.30
C ASP A 82 4.51 0.14 10.70
N ILE A 83 3.65 -0.22 9.74
CA ILE A 83 2.63 -1.26 9.90
C ILE A 83 3.27 -2.63 10.14
N ASP A 84 4.38 -2.96 9.47
CA ASP A 84 5.05 -4.27 9.59
C ASP A 84 5.94 -4.37 10.83
N SER A 85 6.54 -3.26 11.26
CA SER A 85 7.45 -3.19 12.41
C SER A 85 6.76 -3.27 13.77
N SER A 86 5.43 -3.13 13.81
CA SER A 86 4.62 -3.17 15.03
C SER A 86 4.30 -4.60 15.54
N THR A 87 5.12 -5.60 15.19
CA THR A 87 4.97 -7.02 15.59
C THR A 87 6.03 -7.48 16.59
#